data_AF-A0A9X4KHA4-F1
#
_entry.id   AF-A0A9X4KHA4-F1
#
_cell.length_a   1.000
_cell.length_b   1.000
_cell.length_c   1.000
_cell.angle_alpha   90.00
_cell.angle_beta   90.00
_cell.angle_gamma   90.00
#
_symmetry.space_group_name_H-M   'P 1'
#
loop_
_entity.id
_entity.type
_entity.pdbx_description
1 polymer ?
#
loop_
_entity_poly.entity_id
_entity_poly.type
_entity_poly.pdbx_seq_one_letter_code
_entity_poly.pdbx_strand_id
1 'polypeptide(L)'
;MKAVKPDAVLFAHRAIPYFADIADVLRLNDLDGESRRAADIMRNRAHIARMCNLAWLIDPDNDLMRDKKSWRAYIQLQPLLGIPVTYYIRRIAASGEAFDEEDFAHLRRVWQQYRSRL
;
A
#
# COMPACT_ATOMS: atom_id res chain seq x y z
N MET A 1 -9.22 23.15 1.09
CA MET A 1 -8.25 22.68 0.07
C MET A 1 -8.95 22.36 -1.25
N LYS A 2 -9.95 21.46 -1.26
CA LYS A 2 -10.77 21.17 -2.46
C LYS A 2 -11.42 22.40 -3.10
N ALA A 3 -11.84 23.40 -2.30
CA ALA A 3 -12.36 24.67 -2.82
C ALA A 3 -11.33 25.49 -3.65
N VAL A 4 -10.02 25.29 -3.40
CA VAL A 4 -8.93 25.98 -4.12
C VAL A 4 -8.39 25.13 -5.26
N LYS A 5 -8.26 23.81 -5.04
CA LYS A 5 -7.80 22.84 -6.03
C LYS A 5 -8.68 21.58 -5.99
N PRO A 6 -9.79 21.54 -6.75
CA PRO A 6 -10.77 20.45 -6.65
C PRO A 6 -10.24 19.11 -7.14
N ASP A 7 -9.24 19.11 -8.02
CA ASP A 7 -8.58 17.93 -8.58
C ASP A 7 -7.40 17.41 -7.74
N ALA A 8 -7.04 18.08 -6.64
CA ALA A 8 -6.00 17.59 -5.74
C ALA A 8 -6.47 16.31 -5.02
N VAL A 9 -5.59 15.33 -4.85
CA VAL A 9 -5.82 14.16 -4.00
C VAL A 9 -5.13 14.39 -2.67
N LEU A 10 -5.89 14.34 -1.57
CA LEU A 10 -5.39 14.48 -0.21
C LEU A 10 -5.15 13.11 0.41
N PHE A 11 -3.91 12.92 0.87
CA PHE A 11 -3.48 11.74 1.61
C PHE A 11 -3.46 12.03 3.11
N ALA A 12 -3.99 11.09 3.90
CA ALA A 12 -3.82 11.06 5.34
C ALA A 12 -3.02 9.83 5.76
N HIS A 13 -2.18 10.01 6.78
CA HIS A 13 -1.34 8.95 7.37
C HIS A 13 -1.92 8.43 8.69
N ARG A 14 -3.08 8.91 9.13
CA ARG A 14 -3.71 8.44 10.37
C ARG A 14 -5.21 8.28 10.16
N ALA A 15 -5.73 7.12 10.52
CA ALA A 15 -7.16 6.83 10.50
C ALA A 15 -7.86 7.61 11.63
N ILE A 16 -8.22 8.87 11.37
CA ILE A 16 -9.01 9.70 12.28
C ILE A 16 -10.37 9.99 11.62
N PRO A 17 -11.50 9.60 12.22
CA PRO A 17 -12.83 9.87 11.64
C PRO A 17 -13.13 11.35 11.37
N TYR A 18 -12.53 12.28 12.14
CA TYR A 18 -12.67 13.72 11.93
C TYR A 18 -12.09 14.24 10.59
N PHE A 19 -11.33 13.41 9.87
CA PHE A 19 -10.81 13.75 8.53
C PHE A 19 -11.52 12.97 7.42
N ALA A 20 -12.64 12.29 7.73
CA ALA A 20 -13.37 11.48 6.76
C ALA A 20 -13.84 12.28 5.54
N ASP A 21 -14.17 13.55 5.72
CA ASP A 21 -14.64 14.49 4.70
C ASP A 21 -13.50 15.34 4.08
N ILE A 22 -12.27 15.17 4.55
CA ILE A 22 -11.10 15.95 4.09
C ILE A 22 -10.15 15.09 3.25
N ALA A 23 -9.87 13.86 3.68
CA ALA A 23 -8.92 12.97 3.02
C ALA A 23 -9.60 12.11 1.95
N ASP A 24 -8.94 11.95 0.80
CA ASP A 24 -9.39 11.05 -0.27
C ASP A 24 -8.76 9.66 -0.12
N VAL A 25 -7.49 9.63 0.29
CA VAL A 25 -6.68 8.41 0.40
C VAL A 25 -6.13 8.29 1.83
N LEU A 26 -6.21 7.10 2.41
CA LEU A 26 -5.48 6.76 3.63
C LEU A 26 -4.30 5.84 3.29
N ARG A 27 -3.08 6.29 3.62
CA ARG A 27 -1.86 5.48 3.54
C ARG A 27 -1.70 4.65 4.81
N LEU A 28 -1.40 3.36 4.66
CA LEU A 28 -1.27 2.42 5.79
C LEU A 28 0.06 2.53 6.56
N ASN A 29 0.91 3.50 6.20
CA ASN A 29 2.21 3.81 6.79
C ASN A 29 3.27 2.72 6.70
N ASP A 30 4.50 3.17 6.92
CA ASP A 30 5.71 2.38 6.80
C ASP A 30 5.69 1.19 7.77
N LEU A 31 6.46 0.17 7.39
CA LEU A 31 6.88 -0.90 8.28
C LEU A 31 8.22 -0.52 8.93
N ASP A 32 8.70 -1.35 9.84
CA ASP A 32 9.95 -1.14 10.58
C ASP A 32 11.18 -1.77 9.90
N GLY A 33 11.01 -2.51 8.80
CA GLY A 33 12.09 -3.27 8.17
C GLY A 33 12.41 -4.61 8.85
N GLU A 34 11.75 -4.94 9.97
CA GLU A 34 12.09 -6.10 10.80
C GLU A 34 10.95 -7.11 10.91
N SER A 35 9.70 -6.67 10.74
CA SER A 35 8.52 -7.49 10.95
C SER A 35 8.38 -8.62 9.92
N ARG A 36 8.24 -9.84 10.44
CA ARG A 36 7.87 -11.05 9.65
C ARG A 36 6.37 -11.13 9.35
N ARG A 37 5.58 -10.23 9.93
CA ARG A 37 4.10 -10.24 9.85
C ARG A 37 3.57 -9.00 9.13
N ALA A 38 4.35 -8.44 8.22
CA ALA A 38 3.99 -7.29 7.40
C ALA A 38 2.56 -7.40 6.84
N ALA A 39 2.22 -8.52 6.20
CA ALA A 39 0.89 -8.75 5.64
C ALA A 39 -0.25 -8.66 6.68
N ASP A 40 -0.06 -9.24 7.87
CA ASP A 40 -1.08 -9.22 8.93
C ASP A 40 -1.26 -7.81 9.50
N ILE A 41 -0.15 -7.10 9.74
CA ILE A 41 -0.15 -5.71 10.22
C ILE A 41 -0.94 -4.85 9.25
N MET A 42 -0.65 -4.96 7.96
CA MET A 42 -1.28 -4.11 6.96
C MET A 42 -2.75 -4.48 6.71
N ARG A 43 -3.13 -5.76 6.83
CA ARG A 43 -4.55 -6.16 6.88
C ARG A 43 -5.28 -5.48 8.04
N ASN A 44 -4.68 -5.50 9.23
CA ASN A 44 -5.27 -4.88 10.41
C ASN A 44 -5.39 -3.36 10.26
N ARG A 45 -4.34 -2.69 9.74
CA ARG A 45 -4.37 -1.24 9.46
C ARG A 45 -5.44 -0.89 8.42
N ALA A 46 -5.58 -1.68 7.35
CA ALA A 46 -6.65 -1.50 6.37
C ALA A 46 -8.04 -1.69 6.99
N HIS A 47 -8.20 -2.67 7.89
CA HIS A 47 -9.46 -2.88 8.60
C HIS A 47 -9.85 -1.67 9.46
N ILE A 48 -8.91 -1.14 10.26
CA ILE A 48 -9.11 0.06 11.08
C ILE A 48 -9.48 1.27 10.20
N ALA A 49 -8.80 1.44 9.06
CA ALA A 49 -9.10 2.49 8.09
C ALA A 49 -10.56 2.45 7.63
N ARG A 50 -11.05 1.26 7.27
CA ARG A 50 -12.42 1.04 6.82
C ARG A 50 -13.46 1.26 7.91
N MET A 51 -13.12 1.02 9.18
CA MET A 51 -13.98 1.37 10.30
C MET A 51 -14.13 2.88 10.48
N CYS A 52 -13.13 3.67 10.09
CA CYS A 52 -13.16 5.13 10.18
C CYS A 52 -13.94 5.75 9.01
N ASN A 53 -13.70 5.27 7.79
CA ASN A 53 -14.46 5.70 6.61
C ASN A 53 -14.38 4.65 5.50
N LEU A 54 -15.53 4.16 5.03
CA LEU A 54 -15.60 3.19 3.93
C LEU A 54 -15.26 3.80 2.56
N ALA A 55 -15.39 5.12 2.42
CA ALA A 55 -15.17 5.84 1.17
C ALA A 55 -13.70 6.16 0.88
N TRP A 56 -12.81 6.07 1.88
CA TRP A 56 -11.38 6.28 1.65
C TRP A 56 -10.82 5.23 0.69
N LEU A 57 -10.07 5.72 -0.30
CA LEU A 57 -9.13 4.88 -1.02
C LEU A 57 -8.01 4.48 -0.06
N ILE A 58 -7.48 3.27 -0.25
CA ILE A 58 -6.39 2.76 0.59
C ILE A 58 -5.13 2.72 -0.25
N ASP A 59 -4.11 3.45 0.20
CA ASP A 59 -2.72 3.25 -0.23
C ASP A 59 -2.09 2.23 0.75
N PRO A 60 -1.83 1.00 0.31
CA PRO A 60 -1.33 -0.05 1.16
C PRO A 60 0.12 0.20 1.58
N ASP A 61 0.83 1.18 1.00
CA ASP A 61 2.26 1.37 1.23
C ASP A 61 3.08 0.13 0.82
N ASN A 62 4.41 0.23 0.71
CA ASN A 62 5.27 -0.96 0.78
C ASN A 62 6.70 -0.67 1.25
N ASP A 63 6.93 0.50 1.86
CA ASP A 63 8.25 0.86 2.31
C ASP A 63 8.69 0.07 3.56
N LEU A 64 10.00 -0.06 3.70
CA LEU A 64 10.72 -0.82 4.72
C LEU A 64 10.24 -2.29 4.83
N MET A 65 10.18 -2.98 3.70
CA MET A 65 10.06 -4.45 3.70
C MET A 65 11.33 -5.11 4.20
N ARG A 66 11.18 -6.13 5.04
CA ARG A 66 12.29 -6.90 5.61
C ARG A 66 13.15 -7.61 4.57
N ASP A 67 12.51 -8.32 3.65
CA ASP A 67 13.16 -9.19 2.68
C ASP A 67 12.31 -9.34 1.40
N LYS A 68 12.93 -9.82 0.32
CA LYS A 68 12.30 -9.98 -1.00
C LYS A 68 11.10 -10.92 -0.96
N LYS A 69 11.17 -11.97 -0.12
CA LYS A 69 10.08 -12.93 0.07
C LYS A 69 8.84 -12.25 0.67
N SER A 70 9.02 -11.44 1.71
CA SER A 70 7.96 -10.68 2.37
C SER A 70 7.35 -9.66 1.41
N TRP A 71 8.19 -8.99 0.63
CA TRP A 71 7.76 -8.06 -0.43
C TRP A 71 6.91 -8.75 -1.50
N ARG A 72 7.33 -9.90 -2.05
CA ARG A 72 6.54 -10.68 -3.03
C ARG A 72 5.16 -11.04 -2.46
N ALA A 73 5.13 -11.61 -1.25
CA ALA A 73 3.89 -11.98 -0.59
C ALA A 73 2.96 -10.78 -0.37
N TYR A 74 3.54 -9.62 -0.04
CA TYR A 74 2.77 -8.42 0.23
C TYR A 74 2.24 -7.75 -1.03
N ILE A 75 3.00 -7.70 -2.13
CA ILE A 75 2.52 -7.21 -3.43
C ILE A 75 1.28 -7.98 -3.87
N GLN A 76 1.28 -9.31 -3.73
CA GLN A 76 0.13 -10.14 -4.08
C GLN A 76 -1.12 -9.80 -3.25
N LEU A 77 -0.95 -9.30 -2.01
CA LEU A 77 -2.02 -8.92 -1.10
C LEU A 77 -2.58 -7.51 -1.38
N GLN A 78 -1.74 -6.57 -1.82
CA GLN A 78 -2.13 -5.16 -1.98
C GLN A 78 -3.46 -4.92 -2.73
N PRO A 79 -3.76 -5.59 -3.87
CA PRO A 79 -5.02 -5.40 -4.58
C PRO A 79 -6.27 -5.74 -3.77
N LEU A 80 -6.14 -6.51 -2.69
CA LEU A 80 -7.25 -6.85 -1.79
C LEU A 80 -7.45 -5.80 -0.69
N LEU A 81 -6.44 -4.96 -0.44
CA LEU A 81 -6.48 -3.89 0.56
C LEU A 81 -6.91 -2.56 -0.06
N GLY A 82 -6.37 -2.26 -1.24
CA GLY A 82 -6.50 -0.96 -1.88
C GLY A 82 -5.82 -0.88 -3.23
N ILE A 83 -5.27 0.29 -3.54
CA ILE A 83 -4.58 0.58 -4.80
C ILE A 83 -3.15 0.07 -4.69
N PRO A 84 -2.69 -0.89 -5.51
CA PRO A 84 -1.31 -1.37 -5.44
C PRO A 84 -0.28 -0.25 -5.63
N VAL A 85 0.88 -0.37 -4.98
CA VAL A 85 1.98 0.59 -5.01
C VAL A 85 3.33 -0.11 -5.13
N THR A 86 4.32 0.62 -5.66
CA THR A 86 5.67 0.10 -5.88
C THR A 86 6.70 1.14 -5.50
N TYR A 87 7.40 0.95 -4.37
CA TYR A 87 8.48 1.85 -3.93
C TYR A 87 9.88 1.33 -4.25
N TYR A 88 10.04 0.04 -4.53
CA TYR A 88 11.32 -0.55 -4.89
C TYR A 88 11.44 -0.77 -6.41
N ILE A 89 12.59 -0.39 -6.97
CA ILE A 89 12.89 -0.55 -8.41
C ILE A 89 14.07 -1.49 -8.66
N ARG A 90 15.03 -1.59 -7.71
CA ARG A 90 16.27 -2.38 -7.91
C ARG A 90 16.49 -3.45 -6.86
N ARG A 91 16.31 -3.10 -5.59
CA ARG A 91 16.63 -3.95 -4.43
C ARG A 91 15.68 -3.62 -3.29
N ILE A 92 15.51 -4.56 -2.37
CA ILE A 92 14.90 -4.29 -1.07
C ILE A 92 15.88 -3.45 -0.23
N ALA A 93 15.41 -2.34 0.33
CA ALA A 93 16.26 -1.41 1.09
C ALA A 93 16.89 -2.07 2.33
N ALA A 94 16.12 -2.86 3.09
CA ALA A 94 16.59 -3.46 4.33
C ALA A 94 17.57 -4.63 4.10
N SER A 95 17.26 -5.57 3.19
CA SER A 95 18.08 -6.77 2.96
C SER A 95 19.12 -6.63 1.85
N GLY A 96 18.98 -5.65 0.94
CA GLY A 96 19.84 -5.49 -0.23
C GLY A 96 19.60 -6.51 -1.37
N GLU A 97 18.64 -7.42 -1.21
CA GLU A 97 18.29 -8.42 -2.21
C GLU A 97 17.83 -7.76 -3.52
N ALA A 98 18.47 -8.14 -4.64
CA ALA A 98 18.11 -7.63 -5.96
C ALA A 98 16.85 -8.27 -6.52
N PHE A 99 16.14 -7.47 -7.30
CA PHE A 99 15.06 -7.96 -8.15
C PHE A 99 15.60 -8.56 -9.43
N ASP A 100 14.96 -9.65 -9.83
CA ASP A 100 15.18 -10.36 -11.08
C ASP A 100 13.94 -10.23 -12.00
N GLU A 101 13.99 -10.85 -13.18
CA GLU A 101 12.88 -10.79 -14.13
C GLU A 101 11.60 -11.45 -13.60
N GLU A 102 11.72 -12.43 -12.69
CA GLU A 102 10.56 -13.08 -12.07
C GLU A 102 9.84 -12.11 -11.13
N ASP A 103 10.58 -11.29 -10.39
CA ASP A 103 10.03 -10.22 -9.54
C ASP A 103 9.20 -9.23 -10.36
N PHE A 104 9.73 -8.77 -11.50
CA PHE A 104 9.02 -7.85 -12.38
C PHE A 104 7.84 -8.53 -13.09
N ALA A 105 7.98 -9.80 -13.49
CA ALA A 105 6.87 -10.57 -14.04
C ALA A 105 5.75 -10.79 -13.01
N HIS A 106 6.09 -10.98 -11.74
CA HIS A 106 5.12 -11.06 -10.65
C HIS A 106 4.38 -9.73 -10.45
N LEU A 107 5.11 -8.63 -10.35
CA LEU A 107 4.54 -7.28 -10.26
C LEU A 107 3.59 -6.98 -11.43
N ARG A 108 4.00 -7.27 -12.66
CA ARG A 108 3.16 -7.07 -13.86
C ARG A 108 1.86 -7.87 -13.79
N ARG A 109 1.91 -9.15 -13.39
CA ARG A 109 0.72 -9.99 -13.23
C ARG A 109 -0.26 -9.42 -12.20
N VAL A 110 0.26 -8.95 -11.06
CA VAL A 110 -0.57 -8.36 -10.00
C VAL A 110 -1.27 -7.08 -10.49
N TRP A 111 -0.56 -6.20 -11.19
CA TRP A 111 -1.14 -5.00 -11.78
C TRP A 111 -2.17 -5.30 -12.88
N GLN A 112 -1.90 -6.30 -13.73
CA GLN A 112 -2.87 -6.75 -14.75
C GLN A 112 -4.16 -7.25 -14.10
N GLN A 113 -4.05 -8.09 -13.06
CA GLN A 113 -5.20 -8.60 -12.32
C GLN A 113 -5.99 -7.51 -11.59
N TYR A 114 -5.31 -6.50 -11.04
CA TYR A 114 -5.97 -5.36 -10.41
C TYR A 114 -6.74 -4.53 -11.45
N ARG A 115 -6.08 -4.19 -12.57
CA ARG A 115 -6.68 -3.37 -13.64
C ARG A 115 -7.83 -4.06 -14.37
N SER A 116 -7.86 -5.38 -14.44
CA SER A 116 -8.97 -6.11 -15.08
C SER A 116 -10.27 -6.07 -14.26
N ARG A 117 -10.24 -5.52 -13.05
CA ARG A 117 -11.41 -5.38 -12.15
C ARG A 117 -11.93 -3.94 -12.08
N LEU A 118 -11.21 -2.99 -12.68
CA LEU A 118 -11.60 -1.59 -12.80
C LEU A 118 -12.47 -1.40 -14.06
#